data_AF-A0A357G7I7-F1
#
_entry.id   AF-A0A357G7I7-F1
#
_cell.length_a   1.000
_cell.length_b   1.000
_cell.length_c   1.000
_cell.angle_alpha   90.00
_cell.angle_beta   90.00
_cell.angle_gamma   90.00
#
_symmetry.space_group_name_H-M   'P 1'
#
loop_
_entity.id
_entity.type
_entity.pdbx_description
1 polymer ?
#
loop_
_entity_poly.entity_id
_entity_poly.type
_entity_poly.pdbx_seq_one_letter_code
_entity_poly.pdbx_strand_id
1 'polypeptide(L)'
;NDGLPGKIPHFLSMTATPIPRTLSLAFFGNLDISVLDEMPKNRKPIATKIIKETQREQVYDFIRNEIKKGRQAFVIFPLVEESKALNEVKAAKEEHQRLSENIFPNFSLGLLHGKLKSSEKEKVME
;
A
#
# COMPACT_ATOMS: atom_id res chain seq x y z
N ASN A 1 12.63 31.57 12.85
CA ASN A 1 12.53 32.75 13.73
C ASN A 1 11.12 32.77 14.27
N ASP A 2 10.87 31.91 15.28
CA ASP A 2 9.54 31.44 15.64
C ASP A 2 9.42 31.43 17.17
N GLY A 3 8.69 32.38 17.77
CA GLY A 3 8.28 32.33 19.18
C GLY A 3 9.03 33.24 20.16
N LEU A 4 8.33 33.58 21.25
CA LEU A 4 8.79 34.45 22.34
C LEU A 4 10.11 33.97 22.95
N PRO A 5 10.99 34.89 23.40
CA PRO A 5 12.25 34.52 24.04
C PRO A 5 11.98 33.63 25.27
N GLY A 6 12.47 32.39 25.22
CA GLY A 6 12.44 31.44 26.35
C GLY A 6 11.43 30.29 26.27
N LYS A 7 10.65 30.12 25.20
CA LYS A 7 9.78 28.93 25.03
C LYS A 7 9.81 28.38 23.60
N ILE A 8 10.75 27.48 23.33
CA ILE A 8 10.80 26.69 22.09
C ILE A 8 9.88 25.47 22.28
N PRO A 9 8.88 25.24 21.41
CA PRO A 9 8.04 24.05 21.50
C PRO A 9 8.86 22.79 21.20
N HIS A 10 8.59 21.71 21.92
CA HIS A 10 9.14 20.40 21.58
C HIS A 10 8.61 19.95 20.22
N PHE A 11 9.50 19.58 19.31
CA PHE A 11 9.15 19.06 17.99
C PHE A 11 9.55 17.59 17.89
N LEU A 12 8.58 16.72 17.63
CA LEU A 12 8.79 15.30 17.38
C LEU A 12 8.16 14.94 16.03
N SER A 13 8.98 14.39 15.13
CA SER A 13 8.52 13.88 13.84
C SER A 13 8.89 12.41 13.73
N MET A 14 7.89 11.56 13.45
CA MET A 14 8.07 10.12 13.26
C MET A 14 7.73 9.76 11.82
N THR A 15 8.60 8.97 11.18
CA THR A 15 8.37 8.47 9.83
C THR A 15 8.92 7.06 9.70
N ALA A 16 8.17 6.18 9.02
CA ALA A 16 8.65 4.84 8.68
C ALA A 16 9.54 4.85 7.42
N THR A 17 9.44 5.89 6.60
CA THR A 17 10.16 6.03 5.32
C THR A 17 10.58 7.48 5.15
N PRO A 18 11.75 7.89 5.68
CA PRO A 18 12.20 9.27 5.56
C PRO A 18 12.45 9.60 4.07
N ILE A 19 11.76 10.63 3.58
CA ILE A 19 11.96 11.14 2.22
C ILE A 19 13.38 11.67 2.12
N PRO A 20 14.16 11.40 1.05
CA PRO A 20 15.59 11.74 0.99
C PRO A 20 15.93 13.19 1.35
N ARG A 21 15.09 14.15 0.96
CA ARG A 21 15.26 15.56 1.32
C ARG A 21 15.05 15.84 2.82
N THR A 22 14.05 15.22 3.44
CA THR A 22 13.81 15.32 4.89
C THR A 22 14.91 14.60 5.67
N LEU A 23 15.39 13.48 5.15
CA LEU A 23 16.54 12.77 5.69
C LEU A 23 17.79 13.65 5.67
N SER A 24 18.04 14.38 4.58
CA SER A 24 19.12 15.36 4.50
C SER A 24 18.96 16.50 5.51
N LEU A 25 17.76 17.03 5.74
CA LEU A 25 17.54 18.05 6.78
C LEU A 25 17.71 17.49 8.20
N ALA A 26 17.44 16.21 8.42
CA ALA A 26 17.73 15.54 9.68
C ALA A 26 19.24 15.35 9.88
N PHE A 27 19.96 14.95 8.83
CA PHE A 27 21.42 14.74 8.90
C PHE A 27 22.25 16.04 8.90
N PHE A 28 21.80 17.08 8.18
CA PHE A 28 22.54 18.34 7.97
C PHE A 28 21.90 19.55 8.66
N GLY A 29 20.73 19.39 9.28
CA GLY A 29 20.08 20.40 10.11
C GLY A 29 20.25 20.12 11.60
N ASN A 30 19.63 20.94 12.45
CA ASN A 30 19.66 20.81 13.92
C ASN A 30 18.56 19.87 14.45
N LEU A 31 18.45 18.65 13.91
CA LEU A 31 17.51 17.65 14.42
C LEU A 31 18.28 16.47 15.00
N ASP A 32 17.98 16.11 16.24
CA ASP A 32 18.46 14.85 16.82
C ASP A 32 17.69 13.67 16.22
N ILE A 33 18.42 12.66 15.75
CA ILE A 33 17.85 11.48 15.11
C ILE A 33 17.84 10.32 16.10
N SER A 34 16.67 9.67 16.24
CA SER A 34 16.54 8.37 16.89
C SER A 34 16.02 7.35 15.88
N VAL A 35 16.70 6.22 15.77
CA VAL A 35 16.34 5.12 14.85
C VAL A 35 15.73 3.99 15.66
N LEU A 36 14.52 3.56 15.28
CA LEU A 36 13.85 2.39 15.83
C LEU A 36 13.97 1.24 14.82
N ASP A 37 14.95 0.36 15.03
CA ASP A 37 15.25 -0.78 14.14
C ASP A 37 14.71 -2.12 14.68
N GLU A 38 14.25 -2.15 15.93
CA GLU A 38 13.65 -3.33 16.53
C GLU A 38 12.23 -3.59 16.02
N MET A 39 11.95 -4.85 15.71
CA MET A 39 10.60 -5.30 15.36
C MET A 39 9.83 -5.76 16.61
N PRO A 40 8.49 -5.63 16.63
CA PRO A 40 7.67 -6.23 17.68
C PRO A 40 7.94 -7.72 17.86
N LYS A 41 7.88 -8.19 19.12
CA LYS A 41 8.02 -9.61 19.44
C LYS A 41 7.03 -10.44 18.60
N ASN A 42 7.50 -11.56 18.06
CA ASN A 42 6.74 -12.48 17.19
C ASN A 42 6.40 -11.96 15.78
N ARG A 43 7.06 -10.91 15.28
CA ARG A 43 6.91 -10.51 13.86
C ARG A 43 7.47 -11.60 12.95
N LYS A 44 6.60 -12.21 12.15
CA LYS A 44 6.99 -13.24 11.17
C LYS A 44 7.57 -12.57 9.91
N PRO A 45 8.64 -13.11 9.32
CA PRO A 45 9.17 -12.60 8.06
C PRO A 45 8.14 -12.78 6.94
N ILE A 46 8.05 -11.79 6.05
CA ILE A 46 7.17 -11.84 4.88
C ILE A 46 7.89 -12.59 3.77
N ALA A 47 7.27 -13.65 3.24
CA ALA A 47 7.78 -14.36 2.08
C ALA A 47 7.46 -13.57 0.80
N THR A 48 8.48 -12.99 0.18
CA THR A 48 8.36 -12.21 -1.06
C THR A 48 8.84 -13.02 -2.26
N LYS A 49 8.06 -13.02 -3.35
CA LYS A 49 8.40 -13.71 -4.60
C LYS A 49 8.12 -12.84 -5.81
N ILE A 50 9.00 -12.88 -6.80
CA ILE A 50 8.78 -12.30 -8.13
C ILE A 50 8.28 -13.42 -9.03
N ILE A 51 7.13 -13.22 -9.67
CA ILE A 51 6.44 -14.25 -10.45
C ILE A 51 6.26 -13.77 -11.89
N LYS A 52 6.48 -14.66 -12.86
CA LYS A 52 6.27 -14.37 -14.28
C LYS A 52 4.78 -14.41 -14.62
N GLU A 53 4.38 -13.74 -15.70
CA GLU A 53 2.98 -13.73 -16.15
C GLU A 53 2.44 -15.14 -16.45
N THR A 54 3.27 -16.04 -16.97
CA THR A 54 2.91 -17.44 -17.25
C THR A 54 2.55 -18.23 -15.99
N GLN A 55 2.96 -17.78 -14.81
CA GLN A 55 2.68 -18.43 -13.53
C GLN A 55 1.52 -17.77 -12.77
N ARG A 56 0.82 -16.81 -13.40
CA ARG A 56 -0.23 -16.03 -12.74
C ARG A 56 -1.41 -16.88 -12.28
N GLU A 57 -1.75 -17.95 -13.00
CA GLU A 57 -2.78 -18.90 -12.57
C GLU A 57 -2.46 -19.56 -11.23
N GLN A 58 -1.19 -19.97 -11.03
CA GLN A 58 -0.74 -20.55 -9.76
C GLN A 58 -0.87 -19.56 -8.60
N VAL A 59 -0.67 -18.26 -8.86
CA VAL A 59 -0.87 -17.20 -7.87
C VAL A 59 -2.36 -17.05 -7.54
N TYR A 60 -3.25 -17.14 -8.54
CA TYR A 60 -4.68 -17.11 -8.28
C TYR A 60 -5.14 -18.30 -7.45
N ASP A 61 -4.63 -19.52 -7.71
CA ASP A 61 -4.90 -20.68 -6.86
C ASP A 61 -4.39 -20.51 -5.43
N PHE A 62 -3.19 -19.95 -5.28
CA PHE A 62 -2.66 -19.61 -3.96
C PHE A 62 -3.58 -18.63 -3.22
N ILE A 63 -4.02 -17.56 -3.88
CA ILE A 63 -4.95 -16.58 -3.31
C ILE A 63 -6.26 -17.25 -2.92
N ARG A 64 -6.85 -18.09 -3.79
CA ARG A 64 -8.08 -18.85 -3.47
C ARG A 64 -7.92 -19.69 -2.20
N ASN A 65 -6.80 -20.39 -2.08
CA ASN A 65 -6.52 -21.23 -0.92
C ASN A 65 -6.33 -20.43 0.37
N GLU A 66 -5.72 -19.25 0.31
CA GLU A 66 -5.59 -18.38 1.48
C GLU A 66 -6.91 -17.73 1.88
N ILE A 67 -7.74 -17.30 0.92
CA ILE A 67 -9.07 -16.76 1.22
C ILE A 67 -9.97 -17.84 1.86
N LYS A 68 -9.93 -19.08 1.36
CA LYS A 68 -10.65 -20.21 1.97
C LYS A 68 -10.25 -20.50 3.43
N LYS A 69 -9.07 -20.06 3.86
CA LYS A 69 -8.61 -20.15 5.27
C LYS A 69 -9.08 -18.96 6.12
N GLY A 70 -9.99 -18.12 5.61
CA GLY A 70 -10.49 -16.93 6.28
C GLY A 70 -9.54 -15.74 6.24
N ARG A 71 -8.60 -15.71 5.29
CA ARG A 71 -7.69 -14.56 5.10
C ARG A 71 -8.19 -13.62 3.99
N GLN A 72 -7.55 -12.47 3.89
CA GLN A 72 -7.81 -11.46 2.85
C GLN A 72 -6.60 -11.30 1.93
N ALA A 73 -6.83 -10.81 0.72
CA ALA A 73 -5.79 -10.53 -0.26
C ALA A 73 -5.99 -9.14 -0.87
N PHE A 74 -4.89 -8.44 -1.14
CA PHE A 74 -4.88 -7.17 -1.86
C PHE A 74 -4.25 -7.36 -3.24
N VAL A 75 -4.88 -6.79 -4.26
CA VAL A 75 -4.35 -6.72 -5.63
C VAL A 75 -4.21 -5.25 -6.00
N ILE A 76 -2.98 -4.81 -6.28
CA ILE A 76 -2.65 -3.39 -6.47
C ILE A 76 -2.38 -3.15 -7.95
N PHE A 77 -3.08 -2.17 -8.53
CA PHE A 77 -2.87 -1.69 -9.88
C PHE A 77 -2.39 -0.24 -9.84
N PRO A 78 -1.46 0.16 -10.73
CA PRO A 78 -0.90 1.52 -10.73
C PRO A 78 -1.86 2.56 -11.32
N LEU A 79 -2.79 2.15 -12.20
CA LEU A 79 -3.74 3.05 -12.85
C LEU A 79 -5.16 2.79 -12.34
N VAL A 80 -5.98 3.85 -12.30
CA VAL A 80 -7.41 3.75 -11.97
C VAL A 80 -8.24 3.37 -13.20
N GLU A 81 -7.97 4.05 -14.32
CA GLU A 81 -8.60 3.90 -15.63
C GLU A 81 -7.49 3.71 -16.66
N GLU A 82 -7.84 3.10 -17.80
CA GLU A 82 -6.92 2.94 -18.91
C GLU A 82 -6.35 4.28 -19.37
N SER A 83 -5.09 4.26 -19.83
CA SER A 83 -4.41 5.42 -20.37
C SER A 83 -3.90 5.10 -21.76
N LYS A 84 -4.30 5.91 -22.76
CA LYS A 84 -3.82 5.81 -24.15
C LYS A 84 -2.30 5.98 -24.28
N ALA A 85 -1.66 6.61 -23.30
CA ALA A 85 -0.22 6.81 -23.28
C ALA A 85 0.53 5.62 -22.65
N LEU A 86 -0.16 4.77 -21.89
CA LEU A 86 0.42 3.66 -21.13
C LEU A 86 -0.40 2.38 -21.37
N ASN A 87 -0.44 1.94 -22.63
CA ASN A 87 -1.30 0.82 -23.06
C ASN A 87 -0.91 -0.54 -22.44
N GLU A 88 0.32 -0.69 -21.95
CA GLU A 88 0.80 -1.93 -21.33
C GLU A 88 0.47 -2.00 -19.81
N VAL A 89 -0.11 -0.93 -19.26
CA VAL A 89 -0.32 -0.80 -17.82
C VAL A 89 -1.79 -1.06 -17.49
N LYS A 90 -2.03 -2.11 -16.70
CA LYS A 90 -3.37 -2.52 -16.27
C LYS A 90 -4.04 -1.49 -15.36
N ALA A 91 -5.34 -1.28 -15.58
CA ALA A 91 -6.18 -0.38 -14.80
C ALA A 91 -7.03 -1.13 -13.78
N ALA A 92 -7.21 -0.53 -12.60
CA ALA A 92 -7.93 -1.13 -11.48
C ALA A 92 -9.40 -1.42 -11.79
N LYS A 93 -10.10 -0.53 -12.52
CA LYS A 93 -11.52 -0.72 -12.87
C LYS A 93 -11.74 -1.92 -13.79
N GLU A 94 -10.98 -1.99 -14.88
CA GLU A 94 -11.08 -3.07 -15.87
C GLU A 94 -10.66 -4.42 -15.25
N GLU A 95 -9.55 -4.44 -14.51
CA GLU A 95 -9.12 -5.67 -13.85
C GLU A 95 -10.03 -6.07 -12.70
N HIS A 96 -10.69 -5.13 -12.00
CA HIS A 96 -11.71 -5.48 -11.01
C HIS A 96 -12.85 -6.26 -11.66
N GLN A 97 -13.38 -5.78 -12.78
CA GLN A 97 -14.40 -6.50 -13.55
C GLN A 97 -13.90 -7.88 -14.01
N ARG A 98 -12.73 -7.94 -14.64
CA ARG A 98 -12.15 -9.21 -15.12
C ARG A 98 -11.93 -10.21 -13.99
N LEU A 99 -11.41 -9.75 -12.85
CA LEU A 99 -11.14 -10.57 -11.69
C LEU A 99 -12.43 -11.04 -11.02
N SER A 100 -13.44 -10.17 -10.88
CA SER A 100 -14.72 -10.52 -10.27
C SER A 100 -15.50 -11.51 -11.14
N GLU A 101 -15.49 -11.35 -12.46
CA GLU A 101 -16.30 -12.19 -13.35
C GLU A 101 -15.61 -13.53 -13.66
N ASN A 102 -14.30 -13.50 -13.95
CA ASN A 102 -13.62 -14.66 -14.55
C ASN A 102 -12.72 -15.43 -13.58
N ILE A 103 -12.09 -14.76 -12.60
CA ILE A 103 -11.03 -15.36 -11.78
C ILE A 103 -11.53 -15.72 -10.38
N PHE A 104 -12.34 -14.84 -9.79
CA PHE A 104 -12.84 -14.94 -8.43
C PHE A 104 -14.36 -14.74 -8.33
N PRO A 105 -15.20 -15.38 -9.17
CA PRO A 105 -16.66 -15.19 -9.16
C PRO A 105 -17.33 -15.59 -7.85
N ASN A 106 -16.68 -16.46 -7.06
CA ASN A 106 -17.22 -16.95 -5.80
C ASN A 106 -16.71 -16.18 -4.57
N PHE A 107 -16.05 -15.03 -4.77
CA PHE A 107 -15.50 -14.23 -3.68
C PHE A 107 -15.98 -12.78 -3.75
N SER A 108 -16.04 -12.11 -2.60
CA SER A 108 -16.33 -10.67 -2.55
C SER A 108 -15.09 -9.86 -2.89
N LEU A 109 -15.19 -9.00 -3.90
CA LEU A 109 -14.09 -8.15 -4.38
C LEU A 109 -14.50 -6.67 -4.28
N GLY A 110 -13.82 -5.91 -3.41
CA GLY A 110 -13.94 -4.46 -3.34
C GLY A 110 -13.02 -3.75 -4.32
N LEU A 111 -13.47 -2.63 -4.89
CA LEU A 111 -12.64 -1.72 -5.70
C LEU A 111 -12.36 -0.45 -4.90
N LEU A 112 -11.08 -0.17 -4.65
CA LEU A 112 -10.63 1.02 -3.94
C LEU A 112 -9.65 1.82 -4.80
N HIS A 113 -9.93 3.10 -5.05
CA HIS A 113 -9.03 3.98 -5.79
C HIS A 113 -9.13 5.45 -5.40
N GLY A 114 -8.13 6.24 -5.78
CA GLY A 114 -7.99 7.65 -5.41
C GLY A 114 -9.19 8.54 -5.77
N LYS A 115 -9.86 8.27 -6.91
CA LYS A 115 -11.02 9.05 -7.39
C LYS A 115 -12.34 8.84 -6.61
N LEU A 116 -12.40 7.88 -5.67
CA LEU A 116 -13.60 7.68 -4.84
C LEU A 116 -13.71 8.76 -3.76
N LYS A 117 -14.94 9.13 -3.39
CA LYS A 117 -15.20 9.97 -2.21
C LYS A 117 -14.82 9.21 -0.93
N SER A 118 -14.47 9.92 0.14
CA SER A 118 -14.06 9.30 1.40
C SER A 118 -15.10 8.33 1.95
N SER A 119 -16.39 8.69 1.90
CA SER A 119 -17.49 7.82 2.34
C SER A 119 -17.66 6.56 1.50
N GLU A 120 -17.26 6.57 0.23
CA GLU A 120 -17.26 5.37 -0.62
C GLU A 120 -16.08 4.47 -0.28
N LYS A 121 -14.92 5.05 0.03
CA LYS A 121 -13.72 4.30 0.46
C LYS A 121 -13.96 3.55 1.76
N GLU A 122 -14.57 4.21 2.74
CA GLU A 122 -14.93 3.60 4.03
C GLU A 122 -15.84 2.39 3.83
N LYS A 123 -16.91 2.53 3.05
CA LYS A 123 -17.84 1.43 2.73
C LYS A 123 -17.19 0.22 2.04
N VAL A 124 -16.10 0.43 1.29
CA VAL A 124 -15.37 -0.66 0.65
C VAL A 124 -14.45 -1.38 1.63
N MET A 125 -14.02 -0.70 2.69
CA MET A 125 -13.12 -1.24 3.71
C MET A 125 -13.86 -1.87 4.90
N GLU A 126 -15.13 -1.50 5.13
CA GLU A 126 -16.06 -2.11 6.10
C GLU A 126 -16.56 -3.49 5.63
#